data_AF-A0A2M7U760-F1
#
_entry.id   AF-A0A2M7U760-F1
#
_cell.length_a   1.000
_cell.length_b   1.000
_cell.length_c   1.000
_cell.angle_alpha   90.00
_cell.angle_beta   90.00
_cell.angle_gamma   90.00
#
_symmetry.space_group_name_H-M   'P 1'
#
loop_
_entity.id
_entity.type
_entity.pdbx_description
1 polymer ?
#
loop_
_entity_poly.entity_id
_entity_poly.type
_entity_poly.pdbx_seq_one_letter_code
_entity_poly.pdbx_strand_id
1 'polypeptide(L)'
;MIKNYLKVAIRNLVKYKVFSFINVLGLATGVAVCLLVMLYVSDELSWDRHFSDSENIYRVGLHGRLGEQELIDPITPPPMAAALIAEIPGVVSATRLQNPGFPVLRYEEKVFSEEGFAWADSNFFNVFQLQLLRGDPKTVLRHPNHLVITESVAKRYFGDDDPIGKVLN
;
A
#
# COMPACT_ATOMS: atom_id res chain seq x y z
N MET A 1 47.19 16.48 -17.74
CA MET A 1 47.77 15.87 -16.52
C MET A 1 46.86 14.79 -15.92
N ILE A 2 45.55 15.03 -15.72
CA ILE A 2 44.57 14.03 -15.23
C ILE A 2 44.62 12.69 -16.00
N LYS A 3 44.73 12.73 -17.33
CA LYS A 3 44.88 11.51 -18.17
C LYS A 3 46.09 10.65 -17.78
N ASN A 4 47.19 11.27 -17.36
CA ASN A 4 48.39 10.54 -16.97
C ASN A 4 48.23 9.91 -15.59
N TYR A 5 47.64 10.63 -14.63
CA TYR A 5 47.32 10.09 -13.30
C TYR A 5 46.33 8.91 -13.39
N LEU A 6 45.29 9.02 -14.22
CA LEU A 6 44.33 7.93 -14.44
C LEU A 6 45.02 6.69 -15.04
N LYS A 7 45.89 6.89 -16.03
CA LYS A 7 46.65 5.80 -16.68
C LYS A 7 47.57 5.09 -15.69
N VAL A 8 48.23 5.83 -14.81
CA VAL A 8 49.09 5.26 -13.75
C VAL A 8 48.28 4.49 -12.72
N ALA A 9 47.13 5.03 -12.28
CA ALA A 9 46.23 4.36 -11.33
C ALA A 9 45.70 3.02 -11.86
N ILE A 10 45.22 2.99 -13.11
CA ILE A 10 44.75 1.75 -13.76
C ILE A 10 45.88 0.73 -13.88
N ARG A 11 47.11 1.15 -14.24
CA ARG A 11 48.26 0.25 -14.34
C ARG A 11 48.64 -0.37 -12.99
N ASN A 12 48.52 0.40 -11.91
CA ASN A 12 48.73 -0.10 -10.55
C ASN A 12 47.63 -1.07 -10.11
N LEU A 13 46.35 -0.79 -10.40
CA LEU A 13 45.22 -1.69 -10.12
C LEU A 13 45.40 -3.05 -10.83
N VAL A 14 45.86 -3.05 -12.09
CA VAL A 14 46.12 -4.27 -12.85
C VAL A 14 47.40 -5.00 -12.40
N LYS A 15 48.39 -4.29 -11.85
CA LYS A 15 49.62 -4.90 -11.32
C LYS A 15 49.37 -5.64 -10.00
N TYR A 16 48.51 -5.09 -9.13
CA TYR A 16 48.19 -5.65 -7.81
C TYR A 16 46.77 -6.24 -7.75
N LYS A 17 46.43 -7.11 -8.70
CA LYS A 17 45.05 -7.59 -8.96
C LYS A 17 44.32 -8.11 -7.71
N VAL A 18 44.96 -8.96 -6.92
CA VAL A 18 44.33 -9.57 -5.73
C VAL A 18 44.02 -8.52 -4.67
N PHE A 19 44.98 -7.65 -4.36
CA PHE A 19 44.82 -6.59 -3.37
C PHE A 19 43.77 -5.56 -3.82
N SER A 20 43.80 -5.17 -5.09
CA SER A 20 42.79 -4.26 -5.66
C SER A 20 41.40 -4.91 -5.68
N PHE A 21 41.30 -6.20 -5.99
CA PHE A 21 40.04 -6.93 -5.99
C PHE A 21 39.41 -6.98 -4.61
N ILE A 22 40.17 -7.36 -3.57
CA ILE A 22 39.65 -7.43 -2.19
C ILE A 22 39.14 -6.06 -1.72
N ASN A 23 39.90 -4.99 -1.95
CA ASN A 23 39.51 -3.64 -1.53
C ASN A 23 38.29 -3.11 -2.28
N VAL A 24 38.27 -3.27 -3.62
CA VAL A 24 37.14 -2.84 -4.43
C VAL A 24 35.89 -3.63 -4.10
N LEU A 25 36.01 -4.95 -3.90
CA LEU A 25 34.87 -5.80 -3.57
C LEU A 25 34.33 -5.49 -2.17
N GLY A 26 35.19 -5.30 -1.17
CA GLY A 26 34.79 -4.88 0.17
C GLY A 26 34.08 -3.53 0.17
N LEU A 27 34.64 -2.53 -0.52
CA LEU A 27 34.02 -1.21 -0.66
C LEU A 27 32.68 -1.30 -1.41
N ALA A 28 32.64 -2.01 -2.53
CA ALA A 28 31.43 -2.17 -3.33
C ALA A 28 30.32 -2.87 -2.54
N THR A 29 30.68 -3.89 -1.75
CA THR A 29 29.72 -4.60 -0.89
C THR A 29 29.19 -3.70 0.21
N GLY A 30 30.05 -2.92 0.88
CA GLY A 30 29.63 -1.97 1.90
C GLY A 30 28.68 -0.89 1.35
N VAL A 31 28.98 -0.33 0.18
CA VAL A 31 28.11 0.63 -0.49
C VAL A 31 26.80 -0.01 -0.93
N ALA A 32 26.83 -1.22 -1.49
CA ALA A 32 25.63 -1.93 -1.92
C ALA A 32 24.68 -2.22 -0.74
N VAL A 33 25.20 -2.71 0.38
CA VAL A 33 24.41 -2.96 1.59
C VAL A 33 23.79 -1.66 2.12
N CYS A 34 24.55 -0.57 2.17
CA CYS A 34 24.05 0.74 2.58
C CYS A 34 22.91 1.24 1.68
N LEU A 35 23.05 1.11 0.35
CA LEU A 35 22.01 1.49 -0.60
C LEU A 35 20.75 0.63 -0.47
N LEU A 36 20.89 -0.68 -0.26
CA LEU A 36 19.75 -1.58 -0.06
C LEU A 36 18.96 -1.22 1.21
N VAL A 37 19.66 -0.92 2.31
CA VAL A 37 19.01 -0.46 3.55
C VAL A 37 18.32 0.88 3.34
N MET A 38 18.97 1.82 2.65
CA MET A 38 18.36 3.13 2.35
C MET A 38 17.10 3.00 1.49
N LEU A 39 17.13 2.14 0.46
CA LEU A 39 15.96 1.86 -0.38
C LEU A 39 14.83 1.22 0.44
N TYR A 40 15.16 0.25 1.29
CA TYR A 40 14.17 -0.38 2.18
C TYR A 40 13.50 0.64 3.11
N VAL A 41 14.30 1.49 3.77
CA VAL A 41 13.75 2.54 4.65
C VAL A 41 12.93 3.57 3.87
N SER A 42 13.38 3.94 2.67
CA SER A 42 12.62 4.87 1.82
C SER A 42 11.28 4.28 1.38
N ASP A 43 11.24 2.98 1.07
CA ASP A 43 10.03 2.25 0.69
C ASP A 43 9.02 2.25 1.84
N GLU A 44 9.46 1.81 3.04
CA GLU A 44 8.64 1.77 4.26
C GLU A 44 8.07 3.15 4.64
N LEU A 45 8.87 4.21 4.54
CA LEU A 45 8.41 5.58 4.85
C LEU A 45 7.49 6.18 3.78
N SER A 46 7.46 5.60 2.58
CA SER A 46 6.65 6.07 1.46
C SER A 46 5.30 5.37 1.34
N TRP A 47 5.11 4.24 2.04
CA TRP A 47 3.94 3.37 1.89
C TRP A 47 2.59 4.11 1.98
N ASP A 48 2.38 4.93 3.01
CA ASP A 48 1.11 5.65 3.20
C ASP A 48 1.06 7.02 2.46
N ARG A 49 2.16 7.43 1.80
CA ARG A 49 2.30 8.77 1.18
C ARG A 49 1.82 8.83 -0.27
N HIS A 50 1.26 7.75 -0.80
CA HIS A 50 0.80 7.73 -2.19
C HIS A 50 -0.56 8.41 -2.40
N PHE A 51 -1.29 8.71 -1.32
CA PHE A 51 -2.55 9.45 -1.40
C PHE A 51 -2.29 10.96 -1.49
N SER A 52 -3.07 11.67 -2.31
CA SER A 52 -2.97 13.12 -2.51
C SER A 52 -3.07 13.93 -1.21
N ASP A 53 -3.79 13.42 -0.22
CA ASP A 53 -4.02 14.07 1.08
C ASP A 53 -3.45 13.25 2.25
N SER A 54 -2.39 12.47 2.03
CA SER A 54 -1.85 11.51 3.00
C SER A 54 -1.51 12.11 4.37
N GLU A 55 -1.14 13.39 4.44
CA GLU A 55 -0.79 14.06 5.70
C GLU A 55 -2.00 14.35 6.61
N ASN A 56 -3.21 14.35 6.04
CA ASN A 56 -4.48 14.62 6.72
C ASN A 56 -5.37 13.38 6.87
N ILE A 57 -4.89 12.20 6.45
CA ILE A 57 -5.61 10.94 6.61
C ILE A 57 -5.07 10.23 7.86
N TYR A 58 -5.96 9.97 8.81
CA TYR A 58 -5.61 9.32 10.07
C TYR A 58 -6.38 8.03 10.26
N ARG A 59 -5.70 6.99 10.77
CA ARG A 59 -6.34 5.75 11.23
C ARG A 59 -6.66 5.88 12.72
N VAL A 60 -7.93 5.75 13.05
CA VAL A 60 -8.38 5.74 14.45
C VAL A 60 -8.40 4.31 14.96
N GLY A 61 -7.77 4.08 16.11
CA GLY A 61 -7.76 2.81 16.82
C GLY A 61 -8.14 3.00 18.29
N LEU A 62 -8.34 1.90 18.98
CA LEU A 62 -8.50 1.85 20.42
C LEU A 62 -7.12 1.78 21.08
N HIS A 63 -6.86 2.75 21.95
CA HIS A 63 -5.75 2.67 22.91
C HIS A 63 -6.36 2.74 24.31
N GLY A 64 -6.33 1.63 25.03
CA GLY A 64 -6.91 1.49 26.35
C GLY A 64 -6.02 0.66 27.27
N ARG A 65 -6.43 0.56 28.54
CA ARG A 65 -5.75 -0.27 29.53
C ARG A 65 -6.77 -1.09 30.31
N LEU A 66 -6.58 -2.41 30.35
CA LEU A 66 -7.38 -3.34 31.11
C LEU A 66 -6.53 -3.86 32.29
N GLY A 67 -6.68 -3.24 33.46
CA GLY A 67 -5.79 -3.49 34.60
C GLY A 67 -4.35 -3.03 34.32
N GLU A 68 -3.41 -3.98 34.31
CA GLU A 68 -2.00 -3.74 33.94
C GLU A 68 -1.72 -4.00 32.45
N GLN A 69 -2.69 -4.52 31.70
CA GLN A 69 -2.48 -4.83 30.29
C GLN A 69 -2.89 -3.65 29.40
N GLU A 70 -1.94 -3.16 28.63
CA GLU A 70 -2.19 -2.18 27.58
C GLU A 70 -2.85 -2.87 26.37
N LEU A 71 -3.89 -2.26 25.84
CA LEU A 71 -4.66 -2.75 24.71
C LEU A 71 -4.59 -1.71 23.60
N ILE A 72 -3.84 -2.04 22.55
CA ILE A 72 -3.69 -1.24 21.33
C ILE A 72 -4.28 -2.07 20.20
N ASP A 73 -5.43 -1.65 19.68
CA ASP A 73 -6.17 -2.37 18.65
C ASP A 73 -6.63 -1.38 17.57
N PRO A 74 -6.39 -1.63 16.27
CA PRO A 74 -6.92 -0.79 15.21
C PRO A 74 -8.44 -0.88 15.01
N ILE A 75 -9.15 -1.71 15.77
CA ILE A 75 -10.59 -1.91 15.65
C ILE A 75 -11.33 -0.85 16.48
N THR A 76 -12.28 -0.18 15.85
CA THR A 76 -13.18 0.79 16.51
C THR A 76 -14.64 0.36 16.35
N PRO A 77 -15.52 0.76 17.30
CA PRO A 77 -16.96 0.50 17.16
C PRO A 77 -17.53 1.14 15.89
N PRO A 78 -18.49 0.50 15.19
CA PRO A 78 -19.12 1.07 13.99
C PRO A 78 -19.63 2.53 14.10
N PRO A 79 -20.19 3.01 15.23
CA PRO A 79 -20.64 4.41 15.34
C PRO A 79 -19.50 5.43 15.46
N MET A 80 -18.24 4.99 15.66
CA MET A 80 -17.09 5.88 15.87
C MET A 80 -16.93 6.90 14.73
N ALA A 81 -17.03 6.45 13.47
CA ALA A 81 -16.90 7.35 12.32
C ALA A 81 -17.90 8.51 12.33
N ALA A 82 -19.16 8.24 12.70
CA ALA A 82 -20.20 9.27 12.78
C ALA A 82 -19.98 10.22 13.97
N ALA A 83 -19.57 9.67 15.13
CA ALA A 83 -19.27 10.46 16.31
C ALA A 83 -18.09 11.41 16.08
N LEU A 84 -17.01 10.95 15.43
CA LEU A 84 -15.84 11.78 15.13
C LEU A 84 -16.21 12.98 14.26
N ILE A 85 -17.04 12.80 13.23
CA ILE A 85 -17.52 13.89 12.38
C ILE A 85 -18.40 14.87 13.18
N ALA A 86 -19.24 14.37 14.08
CA ALA A 86 -20.18 15.19 14.83
C ALA A 86 -19.53 15.99 15.97
N GLU A 87 -18.52 15.42 16.63
CA GLU A 87 -17.99 15.93 17.90
C GLU A 87 -16.60 16.56 17.79
N ILE A 88 -15.82 16.28 16.75
CA ILE A 88 -14.45 16.80 16.61
C ILE A 88 -14.39 17.86 15.49
N PRO A 89 -14.26 19.15 15.85
CA PRO A 89 -14.02 20.21 14.88
C PRO A 89 -12.71 19.94 14.12
N GLY A 90 -12.81 19.80 12.79
CA GLY A 90 -11.68 19.51 11.89
C GLY A 90 -11.77 18.16 11.18
N VAL A 91 -12.61 17.22 11.66
CA VAL A 91 -12.88 15.99 10.92
C VAL A 91 -13.89 16.29 9.80
N VAL A 92 -13.38 16.45 8.57
CA VAL A 92 -14.20 16.76 7.40
C VAL A 92 -14.95 15.53 6.87
N SER A 93 -14.34 14.35 7.00
CA SER A 93 -14.83 13.11 6.40
C SER A 93 -14.27 11.91 7.16
N ALA A 94 -15.06 10.83 7.26
CA ALA A 94 -14.61 9.56 7.83
C ALA A 94 -15.17 8.39 7.01
N THR A 95 -14.37 7.34 6.86
CA THR A 95 -14.77 6.09 6.20
C THR A 95 -14.45 4.93 7.13
N ARG A 96 -15.26 3.87 7.08
CA ARG A 96 -14.99 2.61 7.78
C ARG A 96 -14.38 1.61 6.81
N LEU A 97 -13.48 0.80 7.36
CA LEU A 97 -12.87 -0.33 6.67
C LEU A 97 -12.91 -1.55 7.57
N GLN A 98 -13.33 -2.67 7.00
CA GLN A 98 -13.32 -3.96 7.68
C GLN A 98 -12.71 -5.00 6.75
N ASN A 99 -11.76 -5.77 7.26
CA ASN A 99 -11.18 -6.91 6.55
C ASN A 99 -11.93 -8.18 6.97
N PRO A 100 -12.77 -8.79 6.10
CA PRO A 100 -13.48 -10.03 6.40
C PRO A 100 -12.60 -11.29 6.23
N GLY A 101 -11.29 -11.13 5.97
CA GLY A 101 -10.38 -12.22 5.68
C GLY A 101 -10.32 -12.50 4.18
N PHE A 102 -10.52 -13.77 3.82
CA PHE A 102 -10.38 -14.25 2.45
C PHE A 102 -11.72 -14.78 1.92
N PRO A 103 -12.66 -13.90 1.53
CA PRO A 103 -13.94 -14.35 1.01
C PRO A 103 -13.74 -15.11 -0.30
N VAL A 104 -14.52 -16.17 -0.48
CA VAL A 104 -14.55 -16.93 -1.72
C VAL A 104 -15.58 -16.29 -2.63
N LEU A 105 -15.14 -15.82 -3.80
CA LEU A 105 -16.03 -15.28 -4.84
C LEU A 105 -16.10 -16.25 -6.02
N ARG A 106 -17.28 -16.31 -6.63
CA ARG A 106 -17.62 -17.17 -7.76
C ARG A 106 -18.22 -16.37 -8.89
N TYR A 107 -17.73 -16.64 -10.10
CA TYR A 107 -18.36 -16.24 -11.35
C TYR A 107 -18.41 -17.45 -12.27
N GLU A 108 -19.60 -17.95 -12.56
CA GLU A 108 -19.79 -19.18 -13.36
C GLU A 108 -18.97 -20.35 -12.76
N GLU A 109 -18.03 -20.91 -13.52
CA GLU A 109 -17.13 -21.99 -13.09
C GLU A 109 -15.87 -21.49 -12.37
N LYS A 110 -15.59 -20.18 -12.41
CA LYS A 110 -14.42 -19.58 -11.78
C LYS A 110 -14.68 -19.31 -10.30
N VAL A 111 -13.82 -19.86 -9.44
CA VAL A 111 -13.91 -19.70 -7.99
C VAL A 111 -12.54 -19.34 -7.46
N PHE A 112 -12.43 -18.21 -6.76
CA PHE A 112 -11.18 -17.82 -6.10
C PHE A 112 -11.44 -17.32 -4.68
N SER A 113 -10.45 -17.54 -3.82
CA SER A 113 -10.36 -16.90 -2.52
C SER A 113 -9.68 -15.55 -2.72
N GLU A 114 -10.37 -14.45 -2.42
CA GLU A 114 -9.82 -13.11 -2.64
C GLU A 114 -8.95 -12.65 -1.48
N GLU A 115 -7.66 -12.47 -1.77
CA GLU A 115 -6.72 -11.80 -0.88
C GLU A 115 -6.83 -10.29 -1.04
N GLY A 116 -6.78 -9.54 0.07
CA GLY A 116 -6.89 -8.07 0.03
C GLY A 116 -8.32 -7.54 -0.14
N PHE A 117 -9.33 -8.34 0.23
CA PHE A 117 -10.72 -7.89 0.25
C PHE A 117 -11.00 -6.99 1.46
N ALA A 118 -11.75 -5.91 1.25
CA ALA A 118 -12.21 -5.04 2.33
C ALA A 118 -13.66 -4.62 2.11
N TRP A 119 -14.44 -4.60 3.18
CA TRP A 119 -15.69 -3.84 3.22
C TRP A 119 -15.37 -2.39 3.51
N ALA A 120 -15.86 -1.53 2.62
CA ALA A 120 -15.73 -0.09 2.72
C ALA A 120 -17.12 0.54 2.61
N ASP A 121 -17.33 1.67 3.27
CA ASP A 121 -18.57 2.44 3.09
C ASP A 121 -18.46 3.42 1.91
N SER A 122 -19.57 4.10 1.64
CA SER A 122 -19.72 5.02 0.49
C SER A 122 -18.72 6.17 0.48
N ASN A 123 -18.04 6.45 1.60
CA ASN A 123 -17.16 7.60 1.74
C ASN A 123 -15.69 7.28 1.41
N PHE A 124 -15.36 6.02 1.15
CA PHE A 124 -14.00 5.55 0.90
C PHE A 124 -13.26 6.35 -0.19
N PHE A 125 -13.88 6.55 -1.35
CA PHE A 125 -13.27 7.29 -2.46
C PHE A 125 -13.19 8.80 -2.21
N ASN A 126 -13.98 9.36 -1.28
CA ASN A 126 -13.83 10.76 -0.88
C ASN A 126 -12.60 10.95 0.02
N VAL A 127 -12.31 9.97 0.88
CA VAL A 127 -11.14 10.01 1.79
C VAL A 127 -9.85 9.70 1.05
N PHE A 128 -9.81 8.59 0.30
CA PHE A 128 -8.57 8.10 -0.33
C PHE A 128 -8.36 8.62 -1.77
N GLN A 129 -9.35 9.28 -2.38
CA GLN A 129 -9.24 9.94 -3.69
C GLN A 129 -8.66 9.04 -4.81
N LEU A 130 -8.88 7.73 -4.73
CA LEU A 130 -8.39 6.78 -5.72
C LEU A 130 -9.10 7.00 -7.07
N GLN A 131 -8.31 6.93 -8.14
CA GLN A 131 -8.83 7.05 -9.50
C GLN A 131 -9.45 5.73 -9.96
N LEU A 132 -10.70 5.79 -10.44
CA LEU A 132 -11.37 4.66 -11.05
C LEU A 132 -11.10 4.63 -12.56
N LEU A 133 -10.79 3.43 -13.08
CA LEU A 133 -10.69 3.21 -14.53
C LEU A 133 -12.07 3.29 -15.21
N ARG A 134 -13.11 2.80 -14.52
CA ARG A 134 -14.51 2.84 -14.98
C ARG A 134 -15.46 3.02 -13.78
N GLY A 135 -16.60 3.66 -14.02
CA GLY A 135 -17.61 3.97 -13.00
C GLY A 135 -17.45 5.36 -12.39
N ASP A 136 -18.34 5.71 -11.46
CA ASP A 136 -18.35 7.00 -10.77
C ASP A 136 -18.03 6.83 -9.28
N PRO A 137 -16.90 7.37 -8.78
CA PRO A 137 -16.47 7.21 -7.38
C PRO A 137 -17.50 7.69 -6.36
N LYS A 138 -18.41 8.60 -6.75
CA LYS A 138 -19.45 9.12 -5.86
C LYS A 138 -20.60 8.15 -5.66
N THR A 139 -20.79 7.17 -6.56
CA THR A 139 -21.96 6.28 -6.59
C THR A 139 -21.61 4.80 -6.44
N VAL A 140 -20.39 4.39 -6.76
CA VAL A 140 -19.98 2.96 -6.80
C VAL A 140 -20.22 2.19 -5.50
N LEU A 141 -20.08 2.83 -4.33
CA LEU A 141 -20.26 2.20 -3.01
C LEU A 141 -21.50 2.69 -2.24
N ARG A 142 -22.48 3.29 -2.92
CA ARG A 142 -23.71 3.79 -2.26
C ARG A 142 -24.71 2.70 -1.91
N HIS A 143 -24.71 1.61 -2.64
CA HIS A 143 -25.67 0.52 -2.47
C HIS A 143 -24.99 -0.70 -1.84
N PRO A 144 -25.72 -1.46 -1.00
CA PRO A 144 -25.18 -2.68 -0.43
C PRO A 144 -24.82 -3.69 -1.53
N ASN A 145 -23.82 -4.52 -1.27
CA ASN A 145 -23.34 -5.57 -2.18
C ASN A 145 -22.83 -5.07 -3.53
N HIS A 146 -22.53 -3.78 -3.66
CA HIS A 146 -21.74 -3.27 -4.76
C HIS A 146 -20.26 -3.54 -4.49
N LEU A 147 -19.53 -3.90 -5.55
CA LEU A 147 -18.13 -4.27 -5.48
C LEU A 147 -17.32 -3.40 -6.43
N VAL A 148 -16.20 -2.88 -5.94
CA VAL A 148 -15.16 -2.30 -6.79
C VAL A 148 -13.99 -3.26 -6.80
N ILE A 149 -13.53 -3.61 -8.00
CA ILE A 149 -12.43 -4.56 -8.21
C ILE A 149 -11.29 -3.89 -8.96
N THR A 150 -10.07 -4.37 -8.73
CA THR A 150 -8.91 -3.95 -9.51
C THR A 150 -8.98 -4.50 -10.94
N GLU A 151 -8.21 -3.92 -11.84
CA GLU A 151 -8.09 -4.40 -13.23
C GLU A 151 -7.64 -5.87 -13.30
N SER A 152 -6.69 -6.28 -12.44
CA SER A 152 -6.20 -7.65 -12.39
C SER A 152 -7.28 -8.65 -11.95
N VAL A 153 -8.11 -8.27 -10.96
CA VAL A 153 -9.26 -9.08 -10.52
C VAL A 153 -10.32 -9.14 -11.62
N ALA A 154 -10.64 -8.00 -12.25
CA ALA A 154 -11.58 -7.96 -13.37
C ALA A 154 -11.14 -8.90 -14.51
N LYS A 155 -9.87 -8.85 -14.91
CA LYS A 155 -9.31 -9.72 -15.95
C LYS A 155 -9.35 -11.20 -15.57
N ARG A 156 -9.13 -11.53 -14.30
CA ARG A 156 -9.17 -12.92 -13.80
C ARG A 156 -10.58 -13.50 -13.91
N TYR A 157 -11.61 -12.77 -13.49
CA TYR A 157 -13.00 -13.23 -13.55
C TYR A 157 -13.63 -13.12 -14.94
N PHE A 158 -13.45 -11.98 -15.61
CA PHE A 158 -14.20 -11.64 -16.82
C PHE A 158 -13.36 -11.70 -18.11
N GLY A 159 -12.04 -11.89 -18.03
CA GLY A 159 -11.18 -11.86 -19.21
C GLY A 159 -11.16 -10.46 -19.83
N ASP A 160 -11.51 -10.38 -21.11
CA ASP A 160 -11.64 -9.11 -21.84
C ASP A 160 -13.09 -8.59 -21.89
N ASP A 161 -14.05 -9.29 -21.27
CA ASP A 161 -15.44 -8.84 -21.18
C ASP A 161 -15.60 -7.66 -20.20
N ASP A 162 -16.64 -6.86 -20.42
CA ASP A 162 -16.99 -5.77 -19.51
C ASP A 162 -17.52 -6.31 -18.15
N PRO A 163 -16.88 -5.98 -17.01
CA PRO A 163 -17.34 -6.43 -15.69
C PRO A 163 -18.56 -5.66 -15.16
N ILE A 164 -18.91 -4.51 -15.75
CA ILE A 164 -19.97 -3.64 -15.21
C ILE A 164 -21.34 -4.32 -15.29
N GLY A 165 -22.07 -4.33 -14.17
CA GLY A 165 -23.40 -4.92 -14.06
C GLY A 165 -23.41 -6.45 -13.88
N LYS A 166 -22.24 -7.10 -13.89
CA LYS A 166 -22.10 -8.53 -13.58
C LYS A 166 -22.08 -8.76 -12.07
N VAL A 167 -22.46 -9.96 -11.64
CA VAL A 167 -22.58 -10.35 -10.23
C VAL A 167 -21.54 -11.42 -9.90
N LEU A 168 -20.82 -11.23 -8.79
CA LEU A 168 -19.97 -12.25 -8.15
C LEU A 168 -20.71 -12.80 -6.93
N ASN A 169 -20.81 -14.13 -6.82
CA ASN A 169 -21.48 -14.82 -5.71
C ASN A 169 -20.51 -15.33 -4.66
#